data_AF-A0A4Q3S7I4-F1
#
_entry.id   AF-A0A4Q3S7I4-F1
#
_cell.length_a   1.000
_cell.length_b   1.000
_cell.length_c   1.000
_cell.angle_alpha   90.00
_cell.angle_beta   90.00
_cell.angle_gamma   90.00
#
_symmetry.space_group_name_H-M   'P 1'
#
loop_
_entity.id
_entity.type
_entity.pdbx_description
1 polymer ?
#
loop_
_entity_poly.entity_id
_entity_poly.type
_entity_poly.pdbx_seq_one_letter_code
_entity_poly.pdbx_strand_id
1 'polypeptide(L)'
;MSKSRNTEQIQNNDSGIHGQYKSWFLDYASYVILERAVPAIEDGLKPVQRRILHAMKEMDDGRFNKVANIIGQAMQYHPHG
;
A
#
# COMPACT_ATOMS: atom_id res chain seq x y z
N MET A 1 -1.60 -8.85 -46.52
CA MET A 1 -0.63 -9.15 -45.45
C MET A 1 -0.01 -7.84 -44.92
N SER A 2 -0.83 -6.89 -44.46
CA SER A 2 -0.40 -5.50 -44.13
C SER A 2 -1.02 -4.91 -42.87
N LYS A 3 -1.85 -5.67 -42.13
CA LYS A 3 -2.51 -5.18 -40.90
C LYS A 3 -1.68 -5.31 -39.62
N SER A 4 -0.55 -6.03 -39.64
CA SER A 4 0.23 -6.30 -38.42
C SER A 4 1.22 -5.20 -38.01
N ARG A 5 1.49 -4.18 -38.84
CA ARG A 5 2.49 -3.15 -38.52
C ARG A 5 1.97 -1.98 -37.67
N ASN A 6 0.64 -1.83 -37.50
CA ASN A 6 0.08 -0.70 -36.75
C ASN A 6 -0.09 -0.95 -35.25
N THR A 7 -0.01 -2.20 -34.78
CA THR A 7 -0.19 -2.51 -33.36
C THR A 7 1.08 -2.25 -32.54
N GLU A 8 2.27 -2.31 -33.16
CA GLU A 8 3.55 -2.09 -32.48
C GLU A 8 3.84 -0.61 -32.19
N GLN A 9 3.21 0.34 -32.90
CA GLN A 9 3.45 1.78 -32.69
C GLN A 9 2.69 2.38 -31.50
N ILE A 10 1.74 1.66 -30.90
CA ILE A 10 1.02 2.14 -29.71
C ILE A 10 1.88 1.98 -28.43
N GLN A 11 2.99 1.23 -28.50
CA GLN A 11 3.75 0.83 -27.32
C GLN A 11 4.82 1.82 -26.84
N ASN A 12 5.08 2.95 -27.51
CA ASN A 12 6.23 3.80 -27.17
C ASN A 12 5.90 5.29 -27.07
N ASN A 13 4.97 5.65 -26.17
CA ASN A 13 4.81 7.04 -25.70
C ASN A 13 4.90 7.09 -24.15
N ASP A 14 5.83 6.34 -23.56
CA ASP A 14 6.13 6.44 -22.13
C ASP A 14 6.95 7.70 -21.80
N SER A 15 7.56 8.34 -22.79
CA SER A 15 8.25 9.61 -22.68
C SER A 15 7.30 10.78 -22.97
N GLY A 16 6.69 11.30 -21.92
CA GLY A 16 5.81 12.47 -21.96
C GLY A 16 4.99 12.61 -20.68
N ILE A 17 4.24 13.71 -20.56
CA ILE A 17 3.37 13.96 -19.39
C ILE A 17 2.29 12.87 -19.30
N HIS A 18 1.68 12.49 -20.42
CA HIS A 18 0.63 11.47 -20.46
C HIS A 18 1.12 10.07 -20.03
N GLY A 19 2.33 9.67 -20.46
CA GLY A 19 2.96 8.42 -20.03
C GLY A 19 3.24 8.40 -18.52
N GLN A 20 3.79 9.49 -18.00
CA GLN A 20 4.05 9.67 -16.56
C GLN A 20 2.77 9.60 -15.72
N TYR A 21 1.70 10.29 -16.12
CA TYR A 21 0.42 10.24 -15.41
C TYR A 21 -0.15 8.83 -15.34
N LYS A 22 -0.10 8.07 -16.44
CA LYS A 22 -0.55 6.68 -16.46
C LYS A 22 0.26 5.82 -15.47
N SER A 23 1.59 5.96 -15.49
CA SER A 23 2.46 5.21 -14.57
C SER A 23 2.18 5.56 -13.11
N TRP A 24 2.23 6.85 -12.75
CA TRP A 24 2.03 7.30 -11.37
C TRP A 24 0.64 6.95 -10.84
N PHE A 25 -0.38 7.05 -11.69
CA PHE A 25 -1.73 6.66 -11.31
C PHE A 25 -1.82 5.17 -11.02
N LEU A 26 -1.24 4.32 -11.87
CA LEU A 26 -1.23 2.87 -11.66
C LEU A 26 -0.42 2.47 -10.41
N ASP A 27 0.73 3.09 -10.19
CA ASP A 27 1.55 2.86 -8.99
C ASP A 27 0.80 3.27 -7.72
N TYR A 28 0.17 4.44 -7.72
CA TYR A 28 -0.62 4.89 -6.57
C TYR A 28 -1.86 4.02 -6.34
N ALA A 29 -2.59 3.68 -7.40
CA ALA A 29 -3.78 2.85 -7.31
C ALA A 29 -3.46 1.45 -6.77
N SER A 30 -2.40 0.82 -7.28
CA SER A 30 -1.97 -0.51 -6.82
C SER A 30 -1.59 -0.49 -5.34
N TYR A 31 -0.80 0.51 -4.90
CA TYR A 31 -0.41 0.70 -3.52
C TYR A 31 -1.62 0.94 -2.60
N VAL A 32 -2.58 1.78 -3.00
CA VAL A 32 -3.81 2.01 -2.21
C VAL A 32 -4.62 0.74 -2.04
N ILE A 33 -4.78 -0.05 -3.11
CA ILE A 33 -5.60 -1.26 -3.08
C ILE A 33 -4.97 -2.30 -2.16
N LEU A 34 -3.68 -2.60 -2.36
CA LEU A 34 -3.01 -3.70 -1.67
C LEU A 34 -2.55 -3.33 -0.26
N GLU A 35 -1.96 -2.15 -0.08
CA GLU A 35 -1.29 -1.78 1.19
C GLU A 35 -2.18 -0.97 2.14
N ARG A 36 -3.44 -0.68 1.76
CA ARG A 36 -4.37 0.09 2.61
C ARG A 36 -5.78 -0.44 2.64
N ALA A 37 -6.39 -0.68 1.48
CA ALA A 37 -7.83 -0.86 1.37
C ALA A 37 -8.30 -2.30 1.58
N VAL A 38 -7.68 -3.25 0.89
CA VAL A 38 -8.12 -4.66 0.84
C VAL A 38 -7.46 -5.44 1.99
N PRO A 39 -8.23 -6.18 2.81
CA PRO A 39 -7.68 -7.04 3.84
C PRO A 39 -6.99 -8.27 3.23
N ALA A 40 -6.02 -8.83 3.96
CA ALA A 40 -5.40 -10.08 3.55
C ALA A 40 -6.35 -11.27 3.79
N ILE A 41 -6.22 -12.34 3.00
CA ILE A 41 -7.17 -13.47 3.05
C ILE A 41 -6.91 -14.38 4.24
N GLU A 42 -5.66 -14.45 4.69
CA GLU A 42 -5.20 -15.33 5.76
C GLU A 42 -5.73 -14.92 7.14
N ASP A 43 -5.86 -13.62 7.41
CA ASP A 43 -6.25 -13.07 8.71
C ASP A 43 -7.44 -12.11 8.65
N GLY A 44 -7.85 -11.66 7.46
CA GLY A 44 -8.92 -10.69 7.28
C GLY A 44 -8.56 -9.27 7.73
N LEU A 45 -7.29 -8.99 8.05
CA LEU A 45 -6.85 -7.72 8.60
C LEU A 45 -6.27 -6.81 7.52
N LYS A 46 -6.56 -5.51 7.65
CA LYS A 46 -5.87 -4.47 6.90
C LYS A 46 -4.44 -4.29 7.42
N PRO A 47 -3.49 -3.82 6.58
CA PRO A 47 -2.09 -3.66 6.99
C PRO A 47 -1.89 -2.81 8.26
N VAL A 48 -2.67 -1.72 8.44
CA VAL A 48 -2.59 -0.88 9.65
C VAL A 48 -3.03 -1.62 10.92
N GLN A 49 -4.05 -2.45 10.83
CA GLN A 49 -4.59 -3.20 11.97
C GLN A 49 -3.57 -4.23 12.46
N ARG A 50 -2.90 -4.92 11.52
CA ARG A 50 -1.84 -5.89 11.84
C ARG A 50 -0.67 -5.23 12.57
N ARG A 51 -0.25 -4.04 12.14
CA ARG A 51 0.82 -3.27 12.78
C ARG A 51 0.45 -2.82 14.19
N ILE A 52 -0.79 -2.38 14.39
CA ILE A 52 -1.30 -2.02 15.73
C ILE A 52 -1.30 -3.25 16.65
N LEU A 53 -1.84 -4.38 16.21
CA LEU A 53 -1.88 -5.61 17.03
C LEU A 53 -0.48 -6.14 17.32
N HIS A 54 0.45 -6.03 16.38
CA HIS A 54 1.86 -6.37 16.60
C HIS A 54 2.47 -5.50 17.70
N ALA A 55 2.34 -4.18 17.59
CA ALA A 55 2.85 -3.25 18.60
C ALA A 55 2.20 -3.49 19.99
N MET A 56 0.90 -3.75 20.03
CA MET A 56 0.20 -4.09 21.28
C MET A 56 0.76 -5.36 21.92
N LYS A 57 1.05 -6.40 21.12
CA LYS A 57 1.58 -7.66 21.61
C LYS A 57 3.01 -7.53 22.14
N GLU A 58 3.84 -6.68 21.55
CA GLU A 58 5.19 -6.40 22.03
C GLU A 58 5.20 -5.58 23.33
N MET A 59 4.21 -4.72 23.53
CA MET A 59 4.04 -3.89 24.73
C MET A 59 3.25 -4.57 25.85
N ASP A 60 2.73 -5.78 25.63
CA ASP A 60 1.82 -6.41 26.58
C ASP A 60 2.55 -6.83 27.86
N ASP A 61 2.24 -6.11 28.94
CA ASP A 61 2.72 -6.34 30.30
C ASP A 61 1.58 -6.83 31.23
N GLY A 62 0.41 -7.15 30.67
CA GLY A 62 -0.79 -7.53 31.41
C GLY A 62 -1.51 -6.37 32.10
N ARG A 63 -1.07 -5.12 31.90
CA ARG A 63 -1.71 -3.91 32.42
C ARG A 63 -2.28 -3.07 31.29
N PHE A 64 -3.15 -2.12 31.65
CA PHE A 64 -3.64 -1.14 30.69
C PHE A 64 -2.56 -0.12 30.36
N ASN A 65 -2.18 -0.08 29.09
CA ASN A 65 -1.26 0.90 28.54
C ASN A 65 -2.02 2.10 27.97
N LYS A 66 -1.47 3.32 28.16
CA LYS A 66 -2.03 4.53 27.56
C LYS A 66 -1.99 4.40 26.03
N VAL A 67 -3.10 4.69 25.36
CA VAL A 67 -3.23 4.59 23.90
C VAL A 67 -2.12 5.37 23.17
N ALA A 68 -1.72 6.54 23.68
CA ALA A 68 -0.65 7.34 23.09
C ALA A 68 0.69 6.58 22.99
N ASN A 69 1.00 5.71 23.95
CA ASN A 69 2.23 4.92 23.93
C ASN A 69 2.16 3.82 22.86
N ILE A 70 1.00 3.17 22.75
CA ILE A 70 0.73 2.14 21.73
C ILE A 70 0.83 2.73 20.32
N ILE A 71 0.24 3.90 20.10
CA ILE A 71 0.36 4.61 18.81
C ILE A 71 1.82 4.97 18.52
N GLY A 72 2.55 5.50 19.52
CA GLY A 72 3.97 5.83 19.37
C GLY A 72 4.83 4.64 18.95
N GLN A 73 4.57 3.44 19.50
CA GLN A 73 5.27 2.23 19.07
C GLN A 73 4.79 1.74 17.70
N ALA A 74 3.50 1.77 17.42
CA ALA A 74 2.96 1.39 16.12
C ALA A 74 3.51 2.24 14.96
N MET A 75 3.86 3.51 15.21
CA MET A 75 4.49 4.39 14.22
C MET A 75 5.85 3.90 13.73
N GLN A 76 6.57 3.08 14.52
CA GLN A 76 7.82 2.44 14.06
C GLN A 76 7.57 1.50 12.88
N TYR A 77 6.39 0.87 12.84
CA TYR A 77 5.95 -0.04 11.78
C TYR A 77 5.05 0.64 10.74
N HIS A 78 4.42 1.76 11.10
CA HIS A 78 3.52 2.54 10.25
C HIS A 78 3.97 4.01 10.18
N PRO A 79 4.83 4.38 9.21
CA PRO A 79 5.38 5.73 9.09
C PRO A 79 4.37 6.71 8.45
N HIS A 80 3.13 6.64 8.90
CA HIS A 80 2.02 7.50 8.48
C HIS A 80 1.24 7.91 9.74
N GLY A 81 0.74 9.15 9.75
CA GLY A 81 -0.07 9.70 10.83
C GLY A 81 -1.52 9.28 10.77
#